data_AF-A7RPC3-F1
#
_entry.id   AF-A7RPC3-F1
#
_cell.length_a   1.000
_cell.length_b   1.000
_cell.length_c   1.000
_cell.angle_alpha   90.00
_cell.angle_beta   90.00
_cell.angle_gamma   90.00
#
_symmetry.space_group_name_H-M   'P 1'
#
loop_
_entity.id
_entity.type
_entity.pdbx_description
1 polymer ?
#
loop_
_entity_poly.entity_id
_entity_poly.type
_entity_poly.pdbx_seq_one_letter_code
_entity_poly.pdbx_strand_id
1 'polypeptide(L)' 'ALVIDVGSHMWKVGFAGDDAPKGVFPPIVGRPRHQGVMVGMGQKDSYVGWEAHSKRGILSLSTP' A
#
# COMPACT_ATOMS: atom_id res chain seq x y z
N ALA A 1 -10.14 -18.07 -9.84
CA ALA A 1 -9.86 -17.90 -8.39
C ALA A 1 -8.94 -16.69 -8.20
N LEU A 2 -9.01 -16.01 -7.06
CA LEU A 2 -8.02 -14.98 -6.69
C LEU A 2 -6.79 -15.66 -6.09
N VAL A 3 -5.59 -15.22 -6.49
CA VAL A 3 -4.32 -15.70 -5.94
C VAL A 3 -3.62 -14.52 -5.27
N ILE A 4 -3.19 -14.72 -4.03
CA ILE A 4 -2.43 -13.74 -3.25
C ILE A 4 -1.14 -14.41 -2.77
N ASP A 5 0.00 -13.91 -3.25
CA ASP A 5 1.34 -14.26 -2.77
C ASP A 5 1.76 -13.24 -1.72
N VAL A 6 1.84 -13.69 -0.46
CA VAL A 6 2.12 -12.85 0.73
C VAL A 6 3.61 -12.99 1.08
N GLY A 7 4.44 -12.20 0.41
CA GLY A 7 5.87 -12.08 0.73
C GLY A 7 6.16 -11.06 1.84
N SER A 8 7.33 -11.18 2.47
CA SER A 8 7.78 -10.21 3.48
C SER A 8 8.15 -8.84 2.90
N HIS A 9 8.58 -8.79 1.64
CA HIS A 9 9.00 -7.57 0.97
C HIS A 9 8.01 -7.08 -0.09
N MET A 10 7.33 -8.02 -0.77
CA MET A 10 6.39 -7.72 -1.84
C MET A 10 5.20 -8.66 -1.78
N TRP A 11 4.01 -8.10 -1.95
CA TRP A 11 2.78 -8.84 -2.17
C TRP A 11 2.45 -8.83 -3.65
N LYS A 12 1.97 -9.97 -4.16
CA LYS A 12 1.52 -10.10 -5.55
C LYS A 12 0.08 -10.61 -5.57
N VAL A 13 -0.74 -10.07 -6.45
CA VAL A 13 -2.14 -10.44 -6.61
C VAL A 13 -2.47 -10.68 -8.08
N GLY A 14 -3.28 -11.68 -8.38
CA GLY A 14 -3.73 -11.99 -9.74
C GLY A 14 -4.84 -13.03 -9.75
N PHE A 15 -5.26 -13.48 -10.92
CA PHE A 15 -6.22 -14.57 -11.03
C PHE A 15 -5.52 -15.88 -11.41
N ALA A 16 -6.04 -17.00 -10.91
CA ALA A 16 -5.51 -18.32 -11.25
C ALA A 16 -5.62 -18.57 -12.76
N GLY A 17 -4.52 -19.03 -13.36
CA GLY A 17 -4.40 -19.25 -14.81
C GLY A 17 -3.84 -18.05 -15.58
N ASP A 18 -3.64 -16.88 -14.95
CA ASP A 18 -2.88 -15.79 -15.55
C ASP A 18 -1.38 -16.11 -15.61
N ASP A 19 -0.72 -15.67 -16.68
CA ASP A 19 0.74 -15.83 -16.85
C ASP A 19 1.58 -14.96 -15.89
N ALA A 20 0.97 -13.92 -15.30
CA ALA A 20 1.64 -12.94 -14.46
C ALA A 20 0.68 -12.31 -13.43
N PRO A 21 1.20 -11.79 -12.30
CA PRO A 21 0.37 -11.06 -11.34
C PRO A 21 -0.21 -9.79 -11.96
N LYS A 22 -1.43 -9.43 -11.56
CA LYS A 22 -2.11 -8.18 -11.94
C LYS A 22 -1.67 -7.00 -11.07
N GLY A 23 -1.12 -7.26 -9.88
CA GLY A 23 -0.58 -6.23 -9.01
C GLY A 23 0.61 -6.73 -8.21
N VAL A 24 1.61 -5.86 -8.04
CA VAL A 24 2.80 -6.09 -7.21
C VAL A 24 3.05 -4.83 -6.38
N PHE A 25 3.06 -4.94 -5.05
CA PHE A 25 3.19 -3.79 -4.15
C PHE A 25 3.83 -4.17 -2.81
N PRO A 26 4.51 -3.22 -2.14
CA PRO A 26 5.10 -3.47 -0.83
C PRO A 26 4.01 -3.62 0.23
N PRO A 27 4.18 -4.51 1.23
CA PRO A 27 3.23 -4.69 2.31
C PRO A 27 3.41 -3.60 3.38
N ILE A 28 3.13 -2.36 3.01
CA ILE A 28 3.23 -1.21 3.91
C ILE A 28 1.90 -0.48 4.01
N VAL A 29 1.60 -0.05 5.22
CA VAL A 29 0.49 0.85 5.55
C VAL A 29 1.09 2.15 6.06
N GLY A 30 0.68 3.27 5.47
CA GLY A 30 1.05 4.61 5.89
C GLY A 30 -0.12 5.33 6.53
N ARG A 31 0.06 5.86 7.75
CA ARG A 31 -0.93 6.72 8.42
C ARG A 31 -0.41 8.16 8.51
N PRO A 32 -1.24 9.19 8.26
CA PRO A 32 -0.85 10.59 8.40
C PRO A 32 -0.22 10.89 9.77
N ARG A 33 0.96 11.54 9.79
CA ARG A 33 1.59 11.97 11.05
C ARG A 33 0.84 13.11 11.73
N HIS A 34 0.24 13.97 10.93
CA HIS A 34 -0.53 15.12 11.39
C HIS A 34 -1.91 15.07 10.73
N GLN A 35 -2.92 14.67 11.50
CA GLN A 35 -4.32 14.68 11.05
C GLN A 35 -4.79 16.11 10.81
N GLY A 36 -5.57 16.33 9.75
CA GLY A 36 -6.21 17.62 9.47
C GLY A 36 -5.35 18.73 8.84
N VAL A 37 -4.02 18.60 8.81
CA VAL A 37 -3.12 19.69 8.32
C VAL A 37 -2.83 19.61 6.82
N MET A 38 -2.96 18.43 6.20
CA MET A 38 -2.59 18.25 4.79
C MET A 38 -3.69 18.73 3.84
N VAL A 39 -3.64 20.01 3.49
CA VAL A 39 -4.51 20.64 2.48
C VAL A 39 -4.31 19.94 1.12
N GLY A 40 -5.41 19.53 0.49
CA GLY A 40 -5.39 18.89 -0.83
C GLY A 40 -5.20 17.37 -0.86
N MET A 41 -4.96 16.71 0.28
CA MET A 41 -4.76 15.24 0.32
C MET A 41 -6.01 14.38 0.55
N GLY A 42 -7.18 14.99 0.73
CA GLY A 42 -8.38 14.28 1.20
C GLY A 42 -8.18 13.76 2.63
N GLN A 43 -9.27 13.66 3.38
CA GLN A 43 -9.24 13.10 4.74
C GLN A 43 -9.16 11.55 4.66
N LYS A 44 -8.07 11.02 4.09
CA LYS A 44 -7.77 9.58 4.10
C LYS A 44 -7.07 9.20 5.40
N ASP A 45 -7.63 8.20 6.10
CA ASP A 45 -7.05 7.67 7.34
C ASP A 45 -5.79 6.83 7.12
N SER A 46 -5.66 6.22 5.94
CA SER A 46 -4.53 5.35 5.61
C SER A 46 -4.24 5.28 4.12
N TYR A 47 -3.02 4.86 3.83
CA TYR A 47 -2.45 4.66 2.50
C TYR A 47 -1.78 3.30 2.47
N VAL A 48 -1.81 2.60 1.34
CA VAL A 48 -1.24 1.24 1.22
C VAL A 48 -0.29 1.16 0.04
N GLY A 49 0.74 0.32 0.15
CA GLY A 49 1.63 -0.01 -0.96
C GLY A 49 2.40 1.19 -1.50
N TRP A 50 2.48 1.32 -2.82
CA TRP A 50 3.25 2.38 -3.48
C TRP A 50 2.77 3.79 -3.16
N GLU A 51 1.48 3.96 -2.87
CA GLU A 51 0.92 5.26 -2.45
C GLU A 51 1.51 5.68 -1.10
N ALA A 52 1.60 4.75 -0.15
CA ALA A 52 2.23 4.98 1.15
C ALA A 52 3.73 5.24 1.01
N HIS A 53 4.43 4.46 0.18
CA HIS A 53 5.86 4.62 -0.06
C HIS A 53 6.20 6.00 -0.62
N SER A 54 5.45 6.43 -1.64
CA SER A 54 5.63 7.74 -2.30
C SER A 54 5.42 8.92 -1.36
N LYS A 55 4.70 8.70 -0.25
CA LYS A 55 4.36 9.71 0.76
C LYS A 55 5.09 9.50 2.09
N ARG A 56 6.20 8.74 2.11
CA ARG A 56 6.97 8.41 3.34
C ARG A 56 7.42 9.61 4.18
N GLY A 57 7.52 10.81 3.60
CA GLY A 57 7.88 12.03 4.33
C GLY A 57 6.80 12.55 5.27
N ILE A 58 5.53 12.22 5.01
CA ILE A 58 4.36 12.75 5.73
C ILE A 58 3.53 11.65 6.40
N LEU A 59 3.86 10.38 6.13
CA LEU A 59 3.23 9.21 6.73
C LEU A 59 4.15 8.55 7.76
N SER A 60 3.55 7.99 8.80
CA SER A 60 4.17 6.94 9.61
C SER A 60 3.93 5.61 8.91
N LEU A 61 4.99 4.92 8.52
CA LEU A 61 4.91 3.66 7.77
C LEU A 61 5.07 2.47 8.72
N SER A 62 4.21 1.48 8.57
CA SER A 62 4.28 0.19 9.26
C SER A 62 4.08 -0.95 8.27
N THR A 63 4.88 -2.00 8.39
CA THR A 63 4.53 -3.30 7.81
C THR A 63 3.53 -4.01 8.74
N PRO A 64 2.51 -4.71 8.23
CA PRO A 64 1.60 -5.53 9.03
C PRO A 64 2.31 -6.60 9.86
#